data_AF-X0UNL9-F1
#
_entry.id   AF-X0UNL9-F1
#
_cell.length_a   1.000
_cell.length_b   1.000
_cell.length_c   1.000
_cell.angle_alpha   90.00
_cell.angle_beta   90.00
_cell.angle_gamma   90.00
#
_symmetry.space_group_name_H-M   'P 1'
#
loop_
_entity.id
_entity.type
_entity.pdbx_description
1 polymer ?
#
loop_
_entity_poly.entity_id
_entity_poly.type
_entity_poly.pdbx_seq_one_letter_code
_entity_poly.pdbx_strand_id
1 'polypeptide(L)'
;ILTIIPLALYFFGNISTIADATVFGVLITFFLVNLSLLVLRKKKPEIERPFRLKPNIKGLPIVALLGCIACFGLLFSFADSNGFLTIIIQGIIVICGVVVFYAMKLLRKKSSII
;
A
#
# COMPACT_ATOMS: atom_id res chain seq x y z
N ILE A 1 24.56 2.91 -1.80
CA ILE A 1 23.28 2.17 -2.03
C ILE A 1 22.20 3.13 -2.52
N LEU A 2 21.85 4.17 -1.75
CA LEU A 2 20.77 5.11 -2.09
C LEU A 2 20.93 5.81 -3.45
N THR A 3 22.15 6.10 -3.88
CA THR A 3 22.48 6.75 -5.17
C THR A 3 22.70 5.76 -6.32
N ILE A 4 23.03 4.50 -6.01
CA ILE A 4 23.38 3.48 -7.01
C ILE A 4 22.12 2.93 -7.67
N ILE A 5 21.05 2.76 -6.90
CA ILE A 5 19.76 2.22 -7.39
C ILE A 5 19.10 3.17 -8.41
N PRO A 6 18.97 4.49 -8.16
CA PRO A 6 18.42 5.42 -9.15
C PRO A 6 19.28 5.53 -10.41
N LEU A 7 20.61 5.50 -10.26
CA LEU A 7 21.53 5.55 -11.39
C LEU A 7 21.41 4.29 -12.26
N ALA A 8 21.27 3.10 -11.65
CA ALA A 8 21.01 1.88 -12.38
C ALA A 8 19.65 1.94 -13.10
N LEU A 9 18.59 2.39 -12.42
CA LEU A 9 17.25 2.55 -12.99
C LEU A 9 17.21 3.50 -14.19
N TYR A 10 18.01 4.57 -14.18
CA TYR A 10 18.16 5.49 -15.31
C TYR A 10 18.58 4.79 -16.61
N PHE A 11 19.41 3.76 -16.53
CA PHE A 11 19.83 2.98 -17.71
C PHE A 11 18.77 1.97 -18.19
N PHE A 12 17.84 1.56 -17.31
CA PHE A 12 16.88 0.49 -17.62
C PHE A 12 15.57 0.98 -18.26
N GLY A 13 15.27 2.28 -18.29
CA GLY A 13 14.05 2.76 -18.91
C GLY A 13 13.80 4.26 -18.79
N ASN A 14 12.67 4.69 -19.37
CA ASN A 14 12.23 6.08 -19.28
C ASN A 14 11.85 6.41 -17.83
N ILE A 15 12.38 7.53 -17.32
CA ILE A 15 12.17 7.97 -15.94
C ILE A 15 10.67 8.13 -15.60
N SER A 16 9.85 8.46 -16.60
CA SER A 16 8.40 8.57 -16.45
C SER A 16 7.77 7.25 -16.01
N THR A 17 8.09 6.15 -16.69
CA THR A 17 7.49 4.84 -16.42
C THR A 17 7.86 4.32 -15.03
N ILE A 18 9.10 4.59 -14.60
CA ILE A 18 9.58 4.20 -13.26
C ILE A 18 8.90 5.05 -12.18
N ALA A 19 8.72 6.35 -12.44
CA ALA A 19 7.99 7.24 -11.55
C ALA A 19 6.53 6.79 -11.39
N ASP A 20 5.84 6.47 -12.50
CA ASP A 20 4.45 6.01 -12.48
C ASP A 20 4.29 4.70 -11.69
N ALA A 21 5.18 3.74 -11.91
CA ALA A 21 5.20 2.47 -11.17
C ALA A 21 5.44 2.69 -9.66
N THR A 22 6.33 3.62 -9.31
CA THR A 22 6.64 3.95 -7.91
C THR A 22 5.46 4.63 -7.23
N VAL A 23 4.86 5.64 -7.86
CA VAL A 23 3.68 6.36 -7.36
C VAL A 23 2.54 5.39 -7.12
N PHE A 24 2.30 4.46 -8.05
CA PHE A 24 1.29 3.44 -7.88
C PHE A 24 1.52 2.53 -6.66
N GLY A 25 2.75 2.04 -6.49
CA GLY A 25 3.10 1.22 -5.32
C GLY A 25 2.90 1.97 -4.00
N VAL A 26 3.23 3.27 -3.97
CA VAL A 26 2.99 4.15 -2.83
C VAL A 26 1.49 4.32 -2.56
N LEU A 27 0.68 4.55 -3.60
CA LEU A 27 -0.78 4.71 -3.47
C LEU A 27 -1.46 3.45 -2.91
N ILE A 28 -1.07 2.25 -3.36
CA ILE A 28 -1.57 1.00 -2.77
C ILE A 28 -1.15 0.88 -1.31
N THR A 29 0.11 1.20 -1.01
CA THR A 29 0.64 1.11 0.36
C THR A 29 -0.17 2.03 1.29
N PHE A 30 -0.41 3.27 0.88
CA PHE A 30 -1.23 4.21 1.64
C PHE A 30 -2.68 3.75 1.75
N PHE A 31 -3.27 3.19 0.69
CA PHE A 31 -4.60 2.60 0.75
C PHE A 31 -4.68 1.48 1.79
N LEU A 32 -3.73 0.53 1.76
CA LEU A 32 -3.68 -0.61 2.69
C LEU A 32 -3.43 -0.18 4.13
N VAL A 33 -2.60 0.84 4.37
CA VAL A 33 -2.35 1.39 5.71
C VAL A 33 -3.62 2.03 6.28
N ASN A 34 -4.32 2.86 5.49
CA ASN A 34 -5.58 3.47 5.90
C ASN A 34 -6.67 2.40 6.14
N LEU A 35 -6.75 1.39 5.27
CA LEU A 35 -7.66 0.27 5.41
C LEU A 35 -7.36 -0.56 6.66
N SER A 36 -6.09 -0.86 6.92
CA SER A 36 -5.64 -1.57 8.12
C SER A 36 -6.08 -0.85 9.39
N LEU A 37 -5.96 0.48 9.42
CA LEU A 37 -6.39 1.30 10.54
C LEU A 37 -7.90 1.23 10.78
N LEU A 38 -8.72 1.19 9.71
CA LEU A 38 -10.17 1.00 9.79
C LEU A 38 -10.52 -0.41 10.30
N VAL A 39 -9.85 -1.45 9.78
CA VAL A 39 -10.06 -2.85 10.16
C VAL A 39 -9.66 -3.09 11.63
N LEU A 40 -8.51 -2.58 12.08
CA LEU A 40 -8.07 -2.73 13.47
C LEU A 40 -9.00 -2.04 14.47
N ARG A 41 -9.72 -0.98 14.07
CA ARG A 41 -10.73 -0.35 14.92
C ARG A 41 -11.94 -1.23 15.18
N LYS A 42 -12.35 -2.01 14.18
CA LYS A 42 -13.45 -2.98 14.34
C LYS A 42 -12.99 -4.25 15.03
N LYS A 43 -11.78 -4.74 14.70
CA LYS A 43 -11.30 -6.06 15.15
C LYS A 43 -10.73 -6.07 16.57
N LYS A 44 -10.13 -4.95 17.02
CA LYS A 44 -9.50 -4.85 18.35
C LYS A 44 -9.87 -3.51 19.01
N PRO A 45 -11.12 -3.36 19.49
CA PRO A 45 -11.58 -2.13 20.12
C PRO A 45 -10.95 -1.90 21.50
N GLU A 46 -10.60 -2.97 22.22
CA GLU A 46 -10.11 -2.93 23.61
C GLU A 46 -8.65 -2.47 23.77
N ILE A 47 -7.89 -2.38 22.67
CA ILE A 47 -6.49 -1.92 22.74
C ILE A 47 -6.46 -0.44 23.14
N GLU A 48 -5.66 -0.11 24.16
CA GLU A 48 -5.39 1.27 24.54
C GLU A 48 -4.73 2.04 23.39
N ARG A 49 -5.31 3.18 23.04
CA ARG A 49 -4.83 4.05 21.95
C ARG A 49 -4.28 5.33 22.55
N PRO A 50 -2.96 5.44 22.78
CA PRO A 50 -2.34 6.65 23.33
C PRO A 50 -2.54 7.86 22.40
N PHE A 51 -2.62 7.62 21.09
CA PHE A 51 -2.99 8.63 20.10
C PHE A 51 -4.30 8.27 19.40
N ARG A 52 -5.26 9.20 19.40
CA ARG A 52 -6.56 9.06 18.73
C ARG A 52 -6.66 10.08 17.60
N LEU A 53 -6.70 9.61 16.36
CA LEU A 53 -6.98 10.45 15.19
C LEU A 53 -8.36 11.11 15.33
N LYS A 54 -8.39 12.44 15.36
CA LYS A 54 -9.57 13.32 15.30
C LYS A 54 -9.58 14.02 13.92
N PRO A 55 -10.74 14.26 13.28
CA PRO A 55 -12.11 13.95 13.70
C PRO A 55 -12.47 12.46 13.55
N ASN A 56 -13.27 11.96 14.50
CA ASN A 56 -13.65 10.56 14.62
C ASN A 56 -15.18 10.46 14.75
N ILE A 57 -15.88 9.98 13.72
CA ILE A 57 -17.34 9.79 13.74
C ILE A 57 -17.62 8.32 14.07
N LYS A 58 -18.38 8.06 15.14
CA LYS A 58 -18.77 6.70 15.55
C LYS A 58 -17.59 5.71 15.69
N GLY A 59 -16.42 6.19 16.12
CA GLY A 59 -15.22 5.36 16.26
C GLY A 59 -14.44 5.10 14.97
N LEU A 60 -14.90 5.63 13.82
CA LEU A 60 -14.20 5.62 12.54
C LEU A 60 -13.46 6.95 12.28
N PRO A 61 -12.15 6.91 12.01
CA PRO A 61 -11.37 8.10 11.70
C PRO A 61 -11.71 8.56 10.29
N ILE A 62 -12.28 9.75 10.19
CA ILE A 62 -12.68 10.31 8.89
C ILE A 62 -11.46 10.44 7.99
N VAL A 63 -10.32 10.84 8.56
CA VAL A 63 -9.05 11.01 7.84
C VAL A 63 -8.64 9.74 7.12
N ALA A 64 -8.79 8.57 7.76
CA ALA A 64 -8.41 7.31 7.10
C ALA A 64 -9.41 6.91 6.02
N LEU A 65 -10.70 7.19 6.23
CA LEU A 65 -11.72 6.94 5.22
C LEU A 65 -11.49 7.81 3.97
N LEU A 66 -11.25 9.10 4.17
CA LEU A 66 -10.90 10.03 3.09
C LEU A 66 -9.60 9.62 2.42
N GLY A 67 -8.59 9.19 3.18
CA GLY A 67 -7.34 8.64 2.66
C GLY A 67 -7.58 7.43 1.75
N CYS A 68 -8.43 6.49 2.16
CA CYS A 68 -8.81 5.35 1.32
C CYS A 68 -9.50 5.80 0.02
N ILE A 69 -10.48 6.72 0.12
CA ILE A 69 -11.22 7.22 -1.05
C ILE A 69 -10.29 7.96 -2.01
N ALA A 70 -9.41 8.82 -1.50
CA ALA A 70 -8.44 9.55 -2.29
C ALA A 70 -7.44 8.63 -2.98
N CYS A 71 -6.85 7.67 -2.25
CA CYS A 71 -5.93 6.70 -2.85
C CYS A 71 -6.64 5.85 -3.91
N PHE A 72 -7.86 5.40 -3.65
CA PHE A 72 -8.64 4.62 -4.60
C PHE A 72 -9.00 5.41 -5.86
N GLY A 73 -9.43 6.67 -5.71
CA GLY A 73 -9.71 7.57 -6.83
C GLY A 73 -8.47 7.84 -7.69
N LEU A 74 -7.33 8.12 -7.06
CA LEU A 74 -6.07 8.32 -7.76
C LEU A 74 -5.62 7.04 -8.48
N LEU A 75 -5.72 5.87 -7.85
CA LEU A 75 -5.40 4.60 -8.52
C LEU A 75 -6.24 4.38 -9.79
N PHE A 76 -7.52 4.77 -9.76
CA PHE A 76 -8.39 4.68 -10.94
C PHE A 76 -7.98 5.66 -12.04
N SER A 77 -7.70 6.92 -11.70
CA SER A 77 -7.22 7.91 -12.68
C SER A 77 -5.89 7.51 -13.32
N PHE A 78 -5.00 6.85 -12.57
CA PHE A 78 -3.73 6.33 -13.10
C PHE A 78 -3.91 5.07 -13.97
N ALA A 79 -4.97 4.30 -13.79
CA ALA A 79 -5.26 3.12 -14.62
C ALA A 79 -5.78 3.52 -16.01
N ASP A 80 -6.57 4.60 -16.11
CA ASP A 80 -7.11 5.08 -17.38
C ASP A 80 -6.07 5.81 -18.24
N SER A 81 -5.13 6.52 -17.61
CA SER A 81 -4.15 7.36 -18.33
C SER A 81 -2.92 6.59 -18.84
N ASN A 82 -2.61 5.43 -18.27
CA ASN A 82 -1.32 4.76 -18.48
C ASN A 82 -1.57 3.38 -19.11
N GLY A 83 -1.01 3.15 -20.32
CA GLY A 83 -1.32 1.99 -21.16
C GLY A 83 -1.09 0.60 -20.55
N PHE A 84 -1.33 -0.45 -21.34
CA PHE A 84 -1.36 -1.85 -20.87
C PHE A 84 -0.11 -2.32 -20.08
N LEU A 85 1.08 -1.83 -20.42
CA LEU A 85 2.34 -2.19 -19.74
C LEU A 85 2.40 -1.73 -18.28
N THR A 86 1.87 -0.54 -17.96
CA THR A 86 1.88 -0.06 -16.58
C THR A 86 0.95 -0.91 -15.72
N ILE A 87 -0.22 -1.30 -16.23
CA ILE A 87 -1.16 -2.19 -15.52
C ILE A 87 -0.51 -3.55 -15.21
N ILE A 88 0.32 -4.09 -16.11
CA ILE A 88 1.06 -5.34 -15.87
C ILE A 88 2.06 -5.17 -14.71
N ILE A 89 2.90 -4.14 -14.76
CA ILE A 89 3.91 -3.88 -13.72
C ILE A 89 3.22 -3.69 -12.36
N GLN A 90 2.11 -2.97 -12.36
CA GLN A 90 1.26 -2.74 -11.20
C GLN A 90 0.69 -4.05 -10.62
N GLY A 91 0.17 -4.93 -11.47
CA GLY A 91 -0.30 -6.26 -11.07
C GLY A 91 0.82 -7.10 -10.44
N ILE A 92 2.02 -7.07 -11.02
CA ILE A 92 3.19 -7.79 -10.49
C ILE A 92 3.53 -7.30 -9.07
N ILE A 93 3.53 -5.98 -8.85
CA ILE A 93 3.82 -5.39 -7.52
C ILE A 93 2.82 -5.90 -6.47
N VAL A 94 1.52 -5.89 -6.79
CA VAL A 94 0.47 -6.38 -5.89
C VAL A 94 0.65 -7.87 -5.58
N ILE A 95 0.86 -8.68 -6.62
CA ILE A 95 1.06 -10.14 -6.48
C ILE A 95 2.29 -10.42 -5.61
N CYS A 96 3.42 -9.76 -5.86
CA CYS A 96 4.62 -9.88 -5.03
C CYS A 96 4.34 -9.55 -3.57
N GLY A 97 3.62 -8.45 -3.30
CA GLY A 97 3.24 -8.07 -1.93
C GLY A 97 2.38 -9.14 -1.24
N VAL A 98 1.42 -9.73 -1.95
CA VAL A 98 0.58 -10.83 -1.45
C VAL A 98 1.42 -12.08 -1.17
N VAL A 99 2.31 -12.45 -2.09
CA VAL A 99 3.21 -13.62 -1.92
C VAL A 99 4.09 -13.44 -0.69
N VAL A 100 4.72 -12.27 -0.52
CA VAL A 100 5.56 -11.96 0.64
C VAL A 100 4.72 -12.00 1.93
N PHE A 101 3.51 -11.45 1.92
CA PHE A 101 2.61 -11.50 3.07
C PHE A 101 2.27 -12.93 3.48
N TYR A 102 1.94 -13.80 2.52
CA TYR A 102 1.68 -15.22 2.80
C TYR A 102 2.93 -15.97 3.24
N ALA A 103 4.09 -15.73 2.62
CA ALA A 103 5.35 -16.31 3.04
C ALA A 103 5.68 -15.95 4.51
N MET A 104 5.56 -14.67 4.88
CA MET A 104 5.73 -14.23 6.27
C MET A 104 4.72 -14.88 7.22
N LYS A 105 3.47 -15.03 6.79
CA LYS A 105 2.43 -15.71 7.58
C LYS A 105 2.75 -17.17 7.81
N LEU A 106 3.29 -17.87 6.81
CA LEU A 106 3.73 -19.27 6.92
C LEU A 106 4.94 -19.40 7.86
N LEU A 107 5.92 -18.50 7.74
CA LEU A 107 7.09 -18.48 8.62
C LEU A 107 6.71 -18.19 10.09
N ARG A 108 5.79 -17.24 10.35
CA ARG A 108 5.29 -16.97 11.72
C ARG A 108 4.53 -18.16 12.30
N LYS A 109 3.75 -18.90 11.50
CA LYS A 109 3.03 -20.09 11.98
C LYS A 109 4.02 -21.18 12.43
N LYS A 110 5.12 -21.37 11.71
CA LYS A 110 6.16 -22.36 12.05
C LYS A 110 6.89 -22.00 13.35
N SER A 111 7.18 -20.71 13.58
CA SER A 111 7.86 -20.25 14.81
C SER A 111 6.99 -20.25 16.06
N SER A 112 5.67 -20.36 15.95
CA SER A 112 4.76 -20.45 17.11
C SER A 112 4.50 -21.89 17.58
N ILE A 113 5.02 -22.89 16.84
CA ILE A 113 4.82 -24.33 17.11
C ILE A 113 6.13 -24.98 17.64
N ILE A 114 7.25 -24.26 17.58
CA ILE A 114 8.54 -24.62 18.19
C ILE A 114 8.67 -23.82 19.48
#